data_AF-A0ABD2NQT0-F1
#
_entry.id   AF-A0ABD2NQT0-F1
#
_cell.length_a   1.000
_cell.length_b   1.000
_cell.length_c   1.000
_cell.angle_alpha   90.00
_cell.angle_beta   90.00
_cell.angle_gamma   90.00
#
_symmetry.space_group_name_H-M   'P 1'
#
loop_
_entity.id
_entity.type
_entity.pdbx_description
1 polymer ?
#
loop_
_entity_poly.entity_id
_entity_poly.type
_entity_poly.pdbx_seq_one_letter_code
_entity_poly.pdbx_strand_id
1 'polypeptide(L)'
;MEQVELSISILGSSVKEETQICVICGSNHNAEDCTYLSITNHILDKEVPTKARLSLPDELMIQALADGTNRIITKKFISKGTRFGPIEALNSFSLNPSIQFPLKVFPYEEEDF
;
A
#
# COMPACT_ATOMS: atom_id res chain seq x y z
N MET A 1 -9.52 11.44 -61.27
CA MET A 1 -9.61 10.76 -59.96
C MET A 1 -8.30 11.06 -59.26
N GLU A 2 -8.29 12.20 -58.60
CA GLU A 2 -7.11 12.82 -58.01
C GLU A 2 -7.52 13.14 -56.58
N GLN A 3 -7.00 12.39 -55.62
CA GLN A 3 -7.25 12.65 -54.21
C GLN A 3 -6.22 13.68 -53.76
N VAL A 4 -6.73 14.88 -53.49
CA VAL A 4 -6.09 15.90 -52.66
C VAL A 4 -6.35 15.50 -51.21
N GLU A 5 -5.29 15.36 -50.40
CA GLU A 5 -5.42 15.54 -48.95
C GLU A 5 -4.43 16.58 -48.47
N LEU A 6 -5.01 17.58 -47.82
CA LEU A 6 -4.42 18.78 -47.26
C LEU A 6 -3.72 18.46 -45.93
N SER A 7 -2.55 19.04 -45.74
CA SER A 7 -1.85 19.08 -44.45
C SER A 7 -2.56 20.00 -43.46
N ILE A 8 -2.81 19.52 -42.24
CA ILE A 8 -2.99 20.39 -41.06
C ILE A 8 -2.23 19.78 -39.87
N SER A 9 -1.25 20.54 -39.40
CA SER A 9 -0.42 20.28 -38.24
C SER A 9 -1.21 20.47 -36.95
N ILE A 10 -1.22 19.47 -36.06
CA ILE A 10 -1.57 19.69 -34.65
C ILE A 10 -0.27 19.80 -33.87
N LEU A 11 -0.04 21.00 -33.35
CA LEU A 11 1.05 21.39 -32.48
C LEU A 11 1.06 20.49 -31.24
N GLY A 12 1.87 19.44 -31.28
CA GLY A 12 2.41 18.86 -30.05
C GLY A 12 3.23 19.96 -29.40
N SER A 13 2.68 20.59 -28.37
CA SER A 13 3.39 21.56 -27.55
C SER A 13 4.72 20.95 -27.17
N SER A 14 5.79 21.51 -27.72
CA SER A 14 7.14 21.35 -27.23
C SER A 14 7.08 21.63 -25.74
N VAL A 15 7.02 20.56 -24.94
CA VAL A 15 7.50 20.63 -23.56
C VAL A 15 8.94 21.02 -23.77
N LYS A 16 9.24 22.30 -23.51
CA LYS A 16 10.61 22.77 -23.46
C LYS A 16 11.30 21.80 -22.53
N GLU A 17 12.24 21.07 -23.08
CA GLU A 17 13.18 20.26 -22.33
C GLU A 17 13.91 21.27 -21.46
N GLU A 18 13.39 21.50 -20.25
CA GLU A 18 14.10 22.23 -19.23
C GLU A 18 15.40 21.47 -19.08
N THR A 19 16.49 22.10 -19.52
CA THR A 19 17.82 21.52 -19.37
C THR A 19 17.99 21.30 -17.88
N GLN A 20 17.86 20.04 -17.45
CA GLN A 20 18.03 19.65 -16.06
C GLN A 20 19.53 19.74 -15.80
N ILE A 21 19.96 20.94 -15.45
CA ILE A 21 21.32 21.21 -15.02
C ILE A 21 21.44 20.59 -13.63
N CYS A 22 22.37 19.65 -13.51
CA CYS A 22 22.66 19.00 -12.26
C CYS A 22 23.08 20.02 -11.21
N VAL A 23 22.36 20.07 -10.08
CA VAL A 23 22.67 20.97 -8.96
C VAL A 23 23.99 20.63 -8.26
N ILE A 24 24.57 19.46 -8.54
CA ILE A 24 25.78 18.96 -7.89
C ILE A 24 27.03 19.36 -8.70
N CYS A 25 27.02 19.15 -10.01
CA CYS A 25 28.20 19.38 -10.85
C CYS A 25 27.98 20.33 -12.05
N GLY A 26 26.77 20.88 -12.20
CA GLY A 26 26.45 21.85 -13.25
C GLY A 26 26.41 21.29 -14.67
N SER A 27 26.50 19.97 -14.85
CA SER A 27 26.41 19.30 -16.16
C SER A 27 24.96 18.91 -16.48
N ASN A 28 24.67 18.59 -17.75
CA ASN A 28 23.32 18.22 -18.19
C ASN A 28 23.00 16.77 -17.83
N HIS A 29 22.42 16.55 -16.64
CA HIS A 29 21.88 15.27 -16.17
C HIS A 29 21.06 15.48 -14.88
N ASN A 30 20.25 14.48 -14.53
CA ASN A 30 19.60 14.43 -13.22
C ASN A 30 20.62 14.28 -12.10
N ALA A 31 20.37 14.94 -10.97
CA ALA A 31 21.26 14.87 -9.81
C ALA A 31 21.51 13.42 -9.33
N GLU A 32 20.54 12.52 -9.53
CA GLU A 32 20.62 11.10 -9.22
C GLU A 32 21.69 10.35 -10.04
N ASP A 33 21.95 10.79 -11.27
CA ASP A 33 22.92 10.18 -12.20
C ASP A 33 24.30 10.87 -12.14
N CYS A 34 24.48 11.82 -11.22
CA CYS A 34 25.71 12.59 -11.14
C CYS A 34 26.88 11.70 -10.72
N THR A 35 27.93 11.65 -11.54
CA THR A 35 29.15 10.87 -11.23
C THR A 35 29.81 11.27 -9.92
N TYR A 36 29.62 12.52 -9.46
CA TYR A 36 30.09 12.99 -8.16
C TYR A 36 29.20 12.52 -7.00
N LEU A 37 27.93 12.25 -7.26
CA LEU A 37 27.00 11.65 -6.33
C LEU A 37 27.10 10.12 -6.44
N SER A 38 28.12 9.54 -5.82
CA SER A 38 28.16 8.07 -5.66
C SER A 38 27.11 7.64 -4.64
N ILE A 39 25.87 7.38 -5.10
CA ILE A 39 24.81 6.79 -4.28
C ILE A 39 25.23 5.35 -3.97
N THR A 40 26.02 5.20 -2.91
CA THR A 40 26.58 3.91 -2.50
C THR A 40 25.63 3.16 -1.57
N ASN A 41 24.74 3.86 -0.87
CA ASN A 41 23.85 3.29 0.12
C ASN A 41 22.49 4.00 0.11
N HIS A 42 21.43 3.24 -0.17
CA HIS A 42 20.06 3.66 0.10
C HIS A 42 19.59 2.99 1.39
N ILE A 43 19.29 3.79 2.41
CA ILE A 43 18.67 3.27 3.63
C ILE A 43 17.18 3.15 3.34
N LEU A 44 16.71 1.92 3.14
CA LEU A 44 15.29 1.66 2.99
C LEU A 44 14.56 2.02 4.28
N ASP A 45 13.40 2.64 4.15
CA ASP A 45 12.48 2.81 5.26
C ASP A 45 12.15 1.44 5.88
N LYS A 46 12.01 1.43 7.20
CA LYS A 46 11.56 0.23 7.90
C LYS A 46 10.11 -0.02 7.53
N GLU A 47 9.78 -1.26 7.20
CA GLU A 47 8.38 -1.66 7.07
C GLU A 47 7.65 -1.42 8.40
N VAL A 48 6.66 -0.53 8.36
CA VAL A 48 5.81 -0.28 9.52
C VAL A 48 4.80 -1.42 9.62
N PRO A 49 4.67 -2.09 10.79
CA PRO A 49 3.69 -3.14 10.96
C PRO A 49 2.27 -2.62 10.72
N THR A 50 1.40 -3.49 10.20
CA THR A 50 -0.01 -3.12 9.98
C THR A 50 -0.70 -2.73 11.28
N LYS A 51 -1.77 -1.94 11.18
CA LYS A 51 -2.63 -1.60 12.34
C LYS A 51 -3.02 -2.85 13.14
N ALA A 52 -3.38 -3.94 12.45
CA ALA A 52 -3.77 -5.21 13.07
C ALA A 52 -2.65 -5.85 13.91
N ARG A 53 -1.37 -5.67 13.54
CA ARG A 53 -0.23 -6.14 14.35
C ARG A 53 0.04 -5.23 15.54
N LEU A 54 -0.10 -3.92 15.34
CA LEU A 54 0.14 -2.92 16.38
C LEU A 54 -0.95 -2.88 17.44
N SER A 55 -2.19 -3.24 17.10
CA SER A 55 -3.33 -3.26 18.02
C SER A 55 -3.42 -4.55 18.86
N LEU A 56 -2.44 -5.46 18.77
CA LEU A 56 -2.44 -6.70 19.53
C LEU A 56 -2.18 -6.42 21.02
N PRO A 57 -3.05 -6.85 21.95
CA PRO A 57 -2.82 -6.71 23.38
C PRO A 57 -1.55 -7.41 23.86
N ASP A 58 -0.91 -6.86 24.89
CA ASP A 58 0.36 -7.37 25.44
C ASP A 58 0.25 -8.80 25.97
N GLU A 59 -0.95 -9.20 26.40
CA GLU A 59 -1.34 -10.55 26.80
C GLU A 59 -1.09 -11.60 25.70
N LEU A 60 -1.01 -11.17 24.45
CA LEU A 60 -1.00 -12.01 23.26
C LEU A 60 0.29 -11.80 22.46
N MET A 61 0.66 -12.80 21.67
CA MET A 61 1.72 -12.68 20.66
C MET A 61 1.31 -13.36 19.36
N ILE A 62 1.93 -12.86 18.28
CA ILE A 62 1.90 -13.50 16.98
C ILE A 62 3.02 -14.56 16.93
N GLN A 63 2.65 -15.76 16.52
CA GLN A 63 3.56 -16.85 16.21
C GLN A 63 3.48 -17.15 14.72
N ALA A 64 4.59 -17.01 14.02
CA ALA A 64 4.71 -17.42 12.63
C ALA A 64 4.75 -18.96 12.54
N LEU A 65 4.02 -19.51 11.56
CA LEU A 65 3.95 -20.93 11.28
C LEU A 65 4.83 -21.29 10.07
N ALA A 66 5.12 -22.57 9.91
CA ALA A 66 6.00 -23.07 8.83
C ALA A 66 5.43 -22.84 7.43
N ASP A 67 4.11 -22.67 7.30
CA ASP A 67 3.40 -22.36 6.06
C ASP A 67 3.37 -20.86 5.73
N GLY A 68 4.04 -20.02 6.53
CA GLY A 68 4.07 -18.56 6.38
C GLY A 68 2.84 -17.85 6.94
N THR A 69 1.88 -18.59 7.50
CA THR A 69 0.72 -17.99 8.19
C THR A 69 1.07 -17.59 9.63
N ASN A 70 0.15 -16.87 10.27
CA ASN A 70 0.33 -16.36 11.63
C ASN A 70 -0.77 -16.89 12.55
N ARG A 71 -0.40 -17.28 13.77
CA ARG A 71 -1.34 -17.63 14.84
C ARG A 71 -1.20 -16.67 16.01
N ILE A 72 -2.31 -16.40 16.69
CA ILE A 72 -2.30 -15.65 17.96
C ILE A 72 -2.26 -16.64 19.13
N ILE A 73 -1.32 -16.45 20.04
CA ILE A 73 -1.16 -17.27 21.24
C ILE A 73 -1.11 -16.38 22.48
N THR A 74 -1.50 -16.93 23.62
CA THR A 74 -1.52 -16.24 24.91
C THR A 74 -0.15 -16.32 25.58
N LYS A 75 0.40 -15.18 26.04
CA LYS A 75 1.62 -15.14 26.87
C LYS A 75 1.33 -15.42 28.35
N LYS A 76 0.10 -15.17 28.80
CA LYS A 76 -0.33 -15.34 30.19
C LYS A 76 -1.76 -15.87 30.26
N PHE A 77 -2.15 -16.35 31.44
CA PHE A 77 -3.51 -16.83 31.71
C PHE A 77 -4.54 -15.73 31.45
N ILE A 78 -5.61 -16.09 30.74
CA ILE A 78 -6.77 -15.22 30.48
C ILE A 78 -7.96 -15.80 31.24
N SER A 79 -8.57 -15.01 32.12
CA SER A 79 -9.72 -15.42 32.91
C SER A 79 -10.94 -15.71 32.03
N LYS A 80 -11.76 -16.67 32.46
CA LYS A 80 -13.07 -16.91 31.84
C LYS A 80 -13.91 -15.63 31.88
N GLY A 81 -14.53 -15.28 30.76
CA GLY A 81 -15.36 -14.07 30.63
C GLY A 81 -14.61 -12.83 30.14
N THR A 82 -13.29 -12.90 29.92
CA THR A 82 -12.55 -11.82 29.25
C THR A 82 -13.10 -11.60 27.84
N ARG A 83 -13.38 -10.34 27.52
CA ARG A 83 -13.89 -9.92 26.20
C ARG A 83 -12.77 -9.27 25.39
N PHE A 84 -12.69 -9.63 24.11
CA PHE A 84 -11.85 -8.96 23.12
C PHE A 84 -12.75 -8.22 22.11
N GLY A 85 -12.23 -7.13 21.54
CA GLY A 85 -12.90 -6.38 20.50
C GLY A 85 -13.47 -5.03 20.96
N PRO A 86 -14.34 -4.40 20.15
CA PRO A 86 -15.01 -4.96 18.96
C PRO A 86 -14.04 -5.28 17.81
N ILE A 87 -14.47 -6.13 16.88
CA ILE A 87 -13.67 -6.41 15.70
C ILE A 87 -13.64 -5.19 14.78
N GLU A 88 -12.45 -4.81 14.33
CA GLU A 88 -12.25 -3.76 13.34
C GLU A 88 -11.87 -4.39 12.01
N ALA A 89 -12.71 -4.22 11.00
CA ALA A 89 -12.49 -4.71 9.65
C ALA A 89 -13.22 -3.81 8.63
N LEU A 90 -12.88 -3.94 7.36
CA LEU A 90 -13.63 -3.29 6.28
C LEU A 90 -15.02 -3.93 6.14
N ASN A 91 -16.07 -3.10 6.17
CA ASN A 91 -17.43 -3.53 5.85
C ASN A 91 -17.67 -3.45 4.34
N SER A 92 -18.34 -4.45 3.78
CA SER A 92 -18.69 -4.51 2.35
C SER A 92 -20.04 -5.18 2.16
N PHE A 93 -20.83 -4.68 1.21
CA PHE A 93 -22.09 -5.29 0.78
C PHE A 93 -21.89 -6.46 -0.19
N SER A 94 -20.71 -6.59 -0.79
CA SER A 94 -20.34 -7.69 -1.68
C SER A 94 -19.21 -8.52 -1.08
N LEU A 95 -19.25 -9.82 -1.33
CA LEU A 95 -18.19 -10.74 -0.93
C LEU A 95 -17.06 -10.68 -1.96
N ASN A 96 -15.89 -10.18 -1.55
CA ASN A 96 -14.68 -10.30 -2.35
C ASN A 96 -14.11 -11.73 -2.20
N PRO A 97 -14.03 -12.53 -3.28
CA PRO A 97 -13.59 -13.93 -3.21
C PRO A 97 -12.12 -14.08 -2.79
N SER A 98 -11.31 -13.02 -2.88
CA SER A 98 -9.91 -13.02 -2.43
C SER A 98 -9.77 -12.91 -0.91
N ILE A 99 -10.84 -12.56 -0.18
CA ILE A 99 -10.80 -12.45 1.29
C ILE A 99 -10.85 -13.86 1.89
N GLN A 100 -9.81 -14.22 2.63
CA GLN A 100 -9.70 -15.54 3.27
C GLN A 100 -10.63 -15.70 4.48
N PHE A 101 -11.01 -14.59 5.14
CA PHE A 101 -11.82 -14.62 6.37
C PHE A 101 -12.96 -13.58 6.33
N PRO A 102 -14.02 -13.82 5.54
CA PRO A 102 -15.18 -12.95 5.53
C PRO A 102 -16.05 -13.20 6.76
N LEU A 103 -16.49 -12.13 7.41
CA LEU A 103 -17.44 -12.19 8.51
C LEU A 103 -18.77 -11.60 8.08
N LYS A 104 -19.81 -12.44 8.04
CA LYS A 104 -21.16 -11.98 7.73
C LYS A 104 -21.74 -11.27 8.94
N VAL A 105 -22.11 -10.02 8.76
CA VAL A 105 -22.83 -9.22 9.74
C VAL A 105 -24.29 -9.16 9.29
N PHE A 106 -25.20 -9.47 10.21
CA PHE A 106 -26.63 -9.27 10.00
C PHE A 106 -27.02 -7.94 10.65
N PRO A 107 -27.78 -7.08 9.96
CA PRO A 107 -28.30 -5.87 10.57
C PRO A 107 -29.24 -6.25 11.72
N TYR A 108 -29.30 -5.37 12.73
CA TYR A 108 -30.17 -5.57 13.90
C TYR A 108 -31.65 -5.31 13.59
N GLU A 109 -31.95 -4.60 12.50
CA GLU A 109 -33.30 -4.29 12.04
C GLU A 109 -33.39 -4.70 10.56
N GLU A 110 -34.52 -5.28 10.17
CA GLU A 110 -34.86 -5.49 8.76
C GLU A 110 -35.06 -4.10 8.16
N GLU A 111 -34.04 -3.56 7.49
CA GLU A 111 -34.26 -2.46 6.57
C GLU A 111 -35.06 -3.03 5.39
N ASP A 112 -36.38 -2.80 5.41
CA ASP A 112 -37.30 -3.04 4.30
C ASP A 112 -36.79 -2.23 3.09
N PHE A 113 -36.21 -2.93 2.10
CA PHE A 113 -35.77 -2.36 0.82
C PHE A 113 -36.94 -2.22 -0.17
#